data_AF-A0A063YV73-F1
#
_entry.id   AF-A0A063YV73-F1
#
_cell.length_a   1.000
_cell.length_b   1.000
_cell.length_c   1.000
_cell.angle_alpha   90.00
_cell.angle_beta   90.00
_cell.angle_gamma   90.00
#
_symmetry.space_group_name_H-M   'P 1'
#
loop_
_entity.id
_entity.type
_entity.pdbx_description
1 polymer ?
#
loop_
_entity_poly.entity_id
_entity_poly.type
_entity_poly.pdbx_seq_one_letter_code
_entity_poly.pdbx_strand_id
1 'polypeptide(L)'
;MKRPMRAAEGKRLKDDYTGLETVIISEEALRTMYAKCPDVIMTEAAIPSSLPDGSAAVVHLLFIYCEELCDTQMLQKAVYPMFRELCEQHPCFTAADIEARKPAALEYMGKEVRIDDLNFKLFSGDLLIYFHEADVLYTMPLASPPSRDPEESNTEVSIRGPKDGFIEEISKNVALIRKRLRSHRLVYEPFVIGTRSQTKVGLLYVDDIANTTIIDEVRSRLLSLYIDSVTSTNQIEEWLSDTRFSLFPMFGYTGRPDFAVNSLLNGRFIILVDGAPTALIGPGNLTFLLNTSEDNNTFFLFVVFQRLLRLVGTSVAIYLPGAWVALTSFHPDQLPFTLLATLILSRQGVPLPVPLEMFVMMILFEVFK
;
A
#
# COMPACT_ATOMS: atom_id res chain seq x y z
N MET A 1 -20.87 5.69 31.79
CA MET A 1 -20.14 6.54 30.83
C MET A 1 -20.72 6.26 29.45
N LYS A 2 -21.46 7.22 28.87
CA LYS A 2 -22.28 7.06 27.66
C LYS A 2 -21.39 6.97 26.42
N ARG A 3 -21.59 5.96 25.57
CA ARG A 3 -21.09 5.92 24.17
C ARG A 3 -21.74 7.10 23.40
N PRO A 4 -21.03 7.81 22.52
CA PRO A 4 -21.66 8.84 21.70
C PRO A 4 -22.62 8.20 20.70
N MET A 5 -23.90 8.57 20.78
CA MET A 5 -24.93 8.31 19.77
C MET A 5 -24.54 9.01 18.46
N ARG A 6 -24.41 8.25 17.37
CA ARG A 6 -24.43 8.81 16.01
C ARG A 6 -25.84 9.30 15.67
N ALA A 7 -25.89 10.37 14.90
CA ALA A 7 -27.05 11.23 14.68
C ALA A 7 -28.22 10.59 13.92
N ALA A 8 -29.41 10.94 14.40
CA ALA A 8 -30.75 11.03 13.79
C ALA A 8 -31.11 10.21 12.54
N GLU A 9 -32.09 9.32 12.70
CA GLU A 9 -32.96 8.84 11.64
C GLU A 9 -33.81 9.97 11.03
N GLY A 10 -34.00 9.92 9.71
CA GLY A 10 -35.28 10.28 9.09
C GLY A 10 -35.32 11.48 8.15
N LYS A 11 -34.83 11.31 6.91
CA LYS A 11 -35.53 11.70 5.67
C LYS A 11 -34.76 11.17 4.47
N ARG A 12 -35.35 10.20 3.74
CA ARG A 12 -34.84 9.72 2.45
C ARG A 12 -34.73 10.90 1.47
N LEU A 13 -33.50 11.35 1.22
CA LEU A 13 -33.17 12.20 0.08
C LEU A 13 -32.78 11.28 -1.08
N LYS A 14 -33.19 11.65 -2.29
CA LYS A 14 -33.15 10.79 -3.49
C LYS A 14 -31.75 10.66 -4.12
N ASP A 15 -30.71 11.14 -3.43
CA ASP A 15 -29.31 11.22 -3.88
C ASP A 15 -28.33 10.87 -2.75
N ASP A 16 -28.55 9.75 -2.05
CA ASP A 16 -27.61 9.22 -1.06
C ASP A 16 -26.57 8.32 -1.76
N TYR A 17 -25.33 8.81 -1.93
CA TYR A 17 -24.16 7.99 -2.29
C TYR A 17 -23.67 7.11 -1.13
N THR A 18 -24.44 6.99 -0.03
CA THR A 18 -24.16 6.15 1.14
C THR A 18 -24.80 4.77 0.99
N GLY A 19 -24.64 4.14 -0.17
CA GLY A 19 -25.00 2.74 -0.39
C GLY A 19 -24.17 1.84 0.52
N LEU A 20 -24.58 1.69 1.78
CA LEU A 20 -23.95 0.80 2.74
C LEU A 20 -24.29 -0.62 2.33
N GLU A 21 -23.40 -1.25 1.58
CA GLU A 21 -23.52 -2.65 1.17
C GLU A 21 -23.50 -3.55 2.41
N THR A 22 -24.59 -4.27 2.63
CA THR A 22 -24.70 -5.35 3.61
C THR A 22 -24.54 -6.67 2.90
N VAL A 23 -23.82 -7.60 3.53
CA VAL A 23 -23.63 -8.95 3.01
C VAL A 23 -24.29 -9.94 3.96
N ILE A 24 -25.08 -10.83 3.38
CA ILE A 24 -25.56 -12.03 4.07
C ILE A 24 -24.35 -12.96 4.16
N ILE A 25 -23.94 -13.23 5.38
CA ILE A 25 -22.74 -14.02 5.63
C ILE A 25 -23.03 -15.46 5.27
N SER A 26 -22.32 -15.94 4.27
CA SER A 26 -22.14 -17.36 3.96
C SER A 26 -20.66 -17.61 3.73
N GLU A 27 -20.23 -18.85 3.88
CA GLU A 27 -18.86 -19.25 3.58
C GLU A 27 -18.46 -18.84 2.14
N GLU A 28 -19.32 -19.13 1.16
CA GLU A 28 -19.09 -18.78 -0.25
C GLU A 28 -18.95 -17.27 -0.46
N ALA A 29 -19.78 -16.46 0.23
CA ALA A 29 -19.72 -15.01 0.16
C ALA A 29 -18.40 -14.47 0.73
N LEU A 30 -17.94 -15.00 1.87
CA LEU A 30 -16.68 -14.61 2.49
C LEU A 30 -15.48 -15.00 1.60
N ARG A 31 -15.47 -16.23 1.05
CA ARG A 31 -14.43 -16.69 0.12
C ARG A 31 -14.37 -15.83 -1.14
N THR A 32 -15.53 -15.47 -1.70
CA THR A 32 -15.61 -14.61 -2.90
C THR A 32 -15.12 -13.20 -2.60
N MET A 33 -15.47 -12.63 -1.45
CA MET A 33 -15.09 -11.28 -1.04
C MET A 33 -13.57 -11.13 -0.88
N TYR A 34 -12.91 -12.11 -0.26
CA TYR A 34 -11.47 -12.08 0.00
C TYR A 34 -10.65 -12.88 -1.01
N ALA A 35 -11.23 -13.32 -2.13
CA ALA A 35 -10.54 -14.12 -3.15
C ALA A 35 -9.28 -13.43 -3.71
N LYS A 36 -9.28 -12.09 -3.77
CA LYS A 36 -8.15 -11.27 -4.23
C LYS A 36 -7.17 -10.86 -3.12
N CYS A 37 -7.35 -11.39 -1.90
CA CYS A 37 -6.56 -11.07 -0.71
C CYS A 37 -5.90 -12.35 -0.17
N PRO A 38 -4.79 -12.82 -0.74
CA PRO A 38 -4.11 -14.04 -0.29
C PRO A 38 -3.48 -13.91 1.10
N ASP A 39 -3.35 -12.69 1.61
CA ASP A 39 -2.94 -12.38 2.98
C ASP A 39 -4.06 -12.60 4.02
N VAL A 40 -5.28 -12.88 3.57
CA VAL A 40 -6.40 -13.32 4.42
C VAL A 40 -6.46 -14.86 4.40
N ILE A 41 -6.14 -15.47 5.53
CA ILE A 41 -6.17 -16.92 5.70
C ILE A 41 -7.54 -17.35 6.21
N MET A 42 -8.09 -18.38 5.57
CA MET A 42 -9.33 -19.04 5.97
C MET A 42 -9.03 -20.49 6.34
N THR A 43 -9.18 -20.84 7.62
CA THR A 43 -8.90 -22.18 8.14
C THR A 43 -10.18 -22.80 8.67
N GLU A 44 -10.54 -23.97 8.12
CA GLU A 44 -11.66 -24.76 8.61
C GLU A 44 -11.23 -25.72 9.73
N ALA A 45 -12.09 -25.86 10.74
CA ALA A 45 -11.94 -26.86 11.78
C ALA A 45 -13.27 -27.60 11.98
N ALA A 46 -13.23 -28.92 11.82
CA ALA A 46 -14.32 -29.80 12.22
C ALA A 46 -14.09 -30.24 13.67
N ILE A 47 -14.98 -29.84 14.57
CA ILE A 47 -14.86 -30.10 16.01
C ILE A 47 -16.03 -30.99 16.45
N PRO A 48 -15.78 -32.12 17.12
CA PRO A 48 -16.85 -32.92 17.69
C PRO A 48 -17.57 -32.13 18.79
N SER A 49 -18.90 -32.10 18.74
CA SER A 49 -19.75 -31.46 19.72
C SER A 49 -20.81 -32.43 20.25
N SER A 50 -21.10 -32.31 21.54
CA SER A 50 -22.12 -33.10 22.22
C SER A 50 -23.51 -32.52 21.94
N LEU A 51 -24.39 -33.31 21.32
CA LEU A 51 -25.81 -32.96 21.22
C LEU A 51 -26.49 -33.06 22.60
N PRO A 52 -27.60 -32.34 22.83
CA PRO A 52 -28.40 -32.46 24.06
C PRO A 52 -28.85 -33.90 24.37
N ASP A 53 -28.98 -34.73 23.34
CA ASP A 53 -29.39 -36.15 23.41
C ASP A 53 -28.20 -37.12 23.62
N GLY A 54 -26.96 -36.64 23.73
CA GLY A 54 -25.77 -37.46 23.97
C GLY A 54 -25.16 -38.12 22.73
N SER A 55 -25.68 -37.83 21.53
CA SER A 55 -25.07 -38.22 20.26
C SER A 55 -23.91 -37.27 19.90
N ALA A 56 -22.87 -37.84 19.28
CA ALA A 56 -21.75 -37.05 18.75
C ALA A 56 -22.17 -36.42 17.42
N ALA A 57 -22.18 -35.10 17.36
CA ALA A 57 -22.28 -34.35 16.11
C ALA A 57 -20.97 -33.60 15.86
N VAL A 58 -20.79 -33.08 14.67
CA VAL A 58 -19.62 -32.30 14.29
C VAL A 58 -20.09 -30.89 14.00
N VAL A 59 -19.38 -29.91 14.56
CA VAL A 59 -19.57 -28.49 14.31
C VAL A 59 -18.42 -28.02 13.42
N HIS A 60 -18.76 -27.38 12.32
CA HIS A 60 -17.82 -26.80 11.38
C HIS A 60 -17.60 -25.33 11.73
N LEU A 61 -16.36 -24.98 12.06
CA LEU A 61 -15.93 -23.61 12.30
C LEU A 61 -15.01 -23.13 11.19
N LEU A 62 -15.24 -21.92 10.70
CA LEU A 62 -14.34 -21.23 9.79
C LEU A 62 -13.67 -20.06 10.50
N PHE A 63 -12.36 -20.11 10.62
CA PHE A 63 -11.53 -19.05 11.20
C PHE A 63 -10.95 -18.21 10.06
N ILE A 64 -11.19 -16.90 10.10
CA ILE A 64 -10.72 -15.95 9.08
C ILE A 64 -9.91 -14.86 9.76
N TYR A 65 -8.65 -14.70 9.35
CA TYR A 65 -7.75 -13.71 9.89
C TYR A 65 -6.74 -13.24 8.83
N CYS A 66 -6.17 -12.06 9.03
CA CYS A 66 -5.06 -11.57 8.21
C CYS A 66 -3.74 -11.94 8.89
N GLU A 67 -2.88 -12.71 8.21
CA GLU A 67 -1.72 -13.40 8.80
C GLU A 67 -0.78 -12.45 9.57
N GLU A 68 -0.48 -11.29 8.99
CA GLU A 68 0.52 -10.34 9.51
C GLU A 68 -0.08 -9.25 10.43
N LEU A 69 -1.40 -9.28 10.66
CA LEU A 69 -2.09 -8.36 11.56
C LEU A 69 -2.61 -9.05 12.83
N CYS A 70 -2.64 -10.39 12.83
CA CYS A 70 -3.20 -11.23 13.87
C CYS A 70 -2.09 -11.99 14.60
N ASP A 71 -2.22 -12.18 15.92
CA ASP A 71 -1.29 -13.01 16.68
C ASP A 71 -1.52 -14.50 16.39
N THR A 72 -0.83 -15.02 15.37
CA THR A 72 -0.90 -16.44 14.97
C THR A 72 -0.41 -17.38 16.07
N GLN A 73 0.50 -16.95 16.95
CA GLN A 73 0.95 -17.78 18.07
C GLN A 73 -0.13 -17.94 19.12
N MET A 74 -0.82 -16.85 19.47
CA MET A 74 -1.95 -16.87 20.39
C MET A 74 -3.13 -17.66 19.80
N LEU A 75 -3.37 -17.53 18.49
CA LEU A 75 -4.37 -18.30 17.75
C LEU A 75 -4.16 -19.80 17.94
N GLN A 76 -2.94 -20.28 17.70
CA GLN A 76 -2.63 -21.71 17.76
C GLN A 76 -2.58 -22.25 19.20
N LYS A 77 -2.04 -21.48 20.15
CA LYS A 77 -1.79 -21.95 21.53
C LYS A 77 -3.01 -21.83 22.44
N ALA A 78 -3.86 -20.83 22.24
CA ALA A 78 -4.97 -20.52 23.15
C ALA A 78 -6.33 -20.62 22.46
N VAL A 79 -6.47 -20.05 21.27
CA VAL A 79 -7.78 -19.91 20.63
C VAL A 79 -8.31 -21.25 20.11
N TYR A 80 -7.53 -21.98 19.32
CA TYR A 80 -7.98 -23.28 18.80
C TYR A 80 -8.31 -24.30 19.90
N PRO A 81 -7.47 -24.48 20.95
CA PRO A 81 -7.82 -25.36 22.07
C PRO A 81 -9.07 -24.90 22.82
N MET A 82 -9.23 -23.60 23.06
CA MET A 82 -10.41 -23.04 23.75
C MET A 82 -11.71 -23.36 23.00
N PHE A 83 -11.74 -23.18 21.68
CA PHE A 83 -12.93 -23.52 20.88
C PHE A 83 -13.17 -25.02 20.79
N ARG A 84 -12.12 -25.84 20.80
CA ARG A 84 -12.25 -27.30 20.88
C ARG A 84 -12.93 -27.72 22.18
N GLU A 85 -12.42 -27.26 23.32
CA GLU A 85 -13.01 -27.58 24.63
C GLU A 85 -14.45 -27.10 24.76
N LEU A 86 -14.76 -25.90 24.25
CA LEU A 86 -16.09 -25.31 24.31
C LEU A 86 -17.10 -26.12 23.50
N CYS A 87 -16.76 -26.55 22.27
CA CYS A 87 -17.66 -27.33 21.44
C CYS A 87 -17.81 -28.77 21.92
N GLU A 88 -16.76 -29.39 22.49
CA GLU A 88 -16.85 -30.75 23.04
C GLU A 88 -17.80 -30.82 24.26
N GLN A 89 -17.73 -29.81 25.13
CA GLN A 89 -18.52 -29.78 26.37
C GLN A 89 -19.96 -29.30 26.18
N HIS A 90 -20.24 -28.52 25.13
CA HIS A 90 -21.53 -27.87 24.93
C HIS A 90 -22.00 -27.89 23.46
N PRO A 91 -23.31 -28.04 23.20
CA PRO A 91 -23.86 -27.94 21.85
C PRO A 91 -23.67 -26.52 21.30
N CYS A 92 -23.09 -26.39 20.10
CA CYS A 92 -22.82 -25.10 19.46
C CYS A 92 -23.60 -24.95 18.13
N PHE A 93 -24.85 -25.42 18.09
CA PHE A 93 -25.66 -25.46 16.87
C PHE A 93 -26.55 -24.23 16.70
N THR A 94 -26.92 -23.55 17.79
CA THR A 94 -27.76 -22.34 17.73
C THR A 94 -27.00 -21.14 18.27
N ALA A 95 -27.27 -19.95 17.73
CA ALA A 95 -26.73 -18.68 18.25
C ALA A 95 -27.00 -18.49 19.76
N ALA A 96 -28.15 -18.96 20.25
CA ALA A 96 -28.50 -18.90 21.67
C ALA A 96 -27.59 -19.77 22.56
N ASP A 97 -27.21 -20.95 22.06
CA ASP A 97 -26.34 -21.88 22.80
C ASP A 97 -24.93 -21.28 22.93
N ILE A 98 -24.45 -20.65 21.86
CA ILE A 98 -23.16 -19.96 21.81
C ILE A 98 -23.20 -18.73 22.73
N GLU A 99 -24.25 -17.90 22.68
CA GLU A 99 -24.35 -16.71 23.53
C GLU A 99 -24.39 -17.01 25.03
N ALA A 100 -24.98 -18.14 25.43
CA ALA A 100 -25.07 -18.52 26.84
C ALA A 100 -23.70 -18.86 27.47
N ARG A 101 -22.71 -19.23 26.66
CA ARG A 101 -21.41 -19.75 27.12
C ARG A 101 -20.19 -19.13 26.44
N LYS A 102 -20.38 -18.12 25.61
CA LYS A 102 -19.29 -17.49 24.87
C LYS A 102 -18.20 -16.93 25.80
N PRO A 103 -16.93 -16.98 25.39
CA PRO A 103 -15.87 -16.22 26.04
C PRO A 103 -16.20 -14.73 26.02
N ALA A 104 -15.80 -14.00 27.07
CA ALA A 104 -16.08 -12.57 27.17
C ALA A 104 -15.50 -11.73 26.01
N ALA A 105 -14.44 -12.22 25.38
CA ALA A 105 -13.80 -11.58 24.23
C ALA A 105 -14.56 -11.79 22.90
N LEU A 106 -15.56 -12.68 22.86
CA LEU A 106 -16.30 -13.00 21.63
C LEU A 106 -17.49 -12.05 21.44
N GLU A 107 -17.43 -11.20 20.43
CA GLU A 107 -18.49 -10.26 20.06
C GLU A 107 -19.37 -10.85 18.95
N TYR A 108 -20.68 -10.77 19.11
CA TYR A 108 -21.65 -11.22 18.11
C TYR A 108 -21.80 -10.16 17.02
N MET A 109 -21.64 -10.55 15.76
CA MET A 109 -21.87 -9.67 14.60
C MET A 109 -23.20 -9.98 13.90
N GLY A 110 -23.66 -11.23 13.98
CA GLY A 110 -24.90 -11.69 13.35
C GLY A 110 -24.71 -12.24 11.95
N LYS A 111 -25.83 -12.40 11.24
CA LYS A 111 -25.89 -12.99 9.89
C LYS A 111 -25.80 -11.94 8.77
N GLU A 112 -26.30 -10.74 9.00
CA GLU A 112 -26.20 -9.62 8.06
C GLU A 112 -25.27 -8.57 8.65
N VAL A 113 -24.14 -8.36 7.98
CA VAL A 113 -23.10 -7.44 8.46
C VAL A 113 -22.73 -6.46 7.34
N ARG A 114 -22.45 -5.22 7.74
CA ARG A 114 -21.95 -4.19 6.85
C ARG A 114 -20.52 -4.53 6.43
N ILE A 115 -20.25 -4.49 5.11
CA ILE A 115 -18.93 -4.85 4.56
C ILE A 115 -17.81 -4.02 5.20
N ASP A 116 -18.04 -2.73 5.42
CA ASP A 116 -17.07 -1.84 6.06
C ASP A 116 -16.72 -2.28 7.49
N ASP A 117 -17.71 -2.72 8.27
CA ASP A 117 -17.49 -3.13 9.66
C ASP A 117 -16.74 -4.47 9.71
N LEU A 118 -17.08 -5.38 8.79
CA LEU A 118 -16.38 -6.65 8.60
C LEU A 118 -14.90 -6.42 8.25
N ASN A 119 -14.63 -5.61 7.23
CA ASN A 119 -13.28 -5.27 6.79
C ASN A 119 -12.51 -4.52 7.88
N PHE A 120 -13.17 -3.58 8.57
CA PHE A 120 -12.54 -2.86 9.66
C PHE A 120 -12.08 -3.82 10.76
N LYS A 121 -12.91 -4.80 11.14
CA LYS A 121 -12.56 -5.81 12.15
C LYS A 121 -11.41 -6.70 11.68
N LEU A 122 -11.55 -7.32 10.51
CA LEU A 122 -10.53 -8.22 9.95
C LEU A 122 -9.16 -7.54 9.78
N PHE A 123 -9.12 -6.38 9.12
CA PHE A 123 -7.89 -5.62 8.89
C PHE A 123 -7.45 -4.76 10.09
N SER A 124 -8.17 -4.82 11.22
CA SER A 124 -7.62 -4.37 12.51
C SER A 124 -6.81 -5.49 13.20
N GLY A 125 -6.85 -6.71 12.67
CA GLY A 125 -6.23 -7.89 13.28
C GLY A 125 -7.18 -8.71 14.16
N ASP A 126 -8.48 -8.44 14.11
CA ASP A 126 -9.46 -9.29 14.80
C ASP A 126 -9.65 -10.61 14.04
N LEU A 127 -9.86 -11.69 14.79
CA LEU A 127 -10.22 -13.00 14.27
C LEU A 127 -11.73 -13.05 14.04
N LEU A 128 -12.14 -13.35 12.82
CA LEU A 128 -13.53 -13.65 12.49
C LEU A 128 -13.76 -15.16 12.57
N ILE A 129 -14.90 -15.56 13.15
CA ILE A 129 -15.26 -16.96 13.37
C ILE A 129 -16.68 -17.15 12.88
N TYR A 130 -16.84 -17.95 11.84
CA TYR A 130 -18.13 -18.32 11.28
C TYR A 130 -18.51 -19.74 11.71
N PHE A 131 -19.69 -19.86 12.31
CA PHE A 131 -20.29 -21.12 12.74
C PHE A 131 -21.26 -21.57 11.65
N HIS A 132 -20.97 -22.68 10.95
CA HIS A 132 -21.75 -23.09 9.78
C HIS A 132 -23.18 -23.53 10.16
N GLU A 133 -23.32 -24.25 11.27
CA GLU A 133 -24.59 -24.82 11.70
C GLU A 133 -25.55 -23.74 12.24
N ALA A 134 -24.99 -22.73 12.91
CA ALA A 134 -25.75 -21.62 13.48
C ALA A 134 -25.93 -20.46 12.49
N ASP A 135 -25.20 -20.48 11.37
CA ASP A 135 -25.19 -19.46 10.31
C ASP A 135 -25.00 -18.03 10.84
N VAL A 136 -24.03 -17.89 11.75
CA VAL A 136 -23.72 -16.62 12.45
C VAL A 136 -22.22 -16.38 12.51
N LEU A 137 -21.86 -15.09 12.47
CA LEU A 137 -20.48 -14.62 12.59
C LEU A 137 -20.23 -14.00 13.95
N TYR A 138 -19.08 -14.36 14.51
CA TYR A 138 -18.50 -13.73 15.69
C TYR A 138 -17.14 -13.13 15.36
N THR A 139 -16.72 -12.16 16.16
CA THR A 139 -15.38 -11.57 16.09
C THR A 139 -14.73 -11.66 17.46
N MET A 140 -13.41 -11.89 17.47
CA MET A 140 -12.61 -11.93 18.68
C MET A 140 -11.35 -11.09 18.47
N PRO A 141 -11.03 -10.15 19.37
CA PRO A 141 -9.86 -9.30 19.22
C PRO A 141 -8.59 -10.12 19.43
N LEU A 142 -7.75 -10.19 18.39
CA LEU A 142 -6.45 -10.87 18.41
C LEU A 142 -5.37 -10.04 17.70
N ALA A 143 -5.58 -8.74 17.67
CA ALA A 143 -4.77 -7.79 16.92
C ALA A 143 -3.34 -7.72 17.45
N SER A 144 -2.37 -8.03 16.59
CA SER A 144 -0.94 -7.83 16.82
C SER A 144 -0.31 -7.22 15.57
N PRO A 145 -0.74 -5.99 15.17
CA PRO A 145 -0.17 -5.31 14.02
C PRO A 145 1.32 -5.07 14.26
N PRO A 146 2.16 -5.05 13.22
CA PRO A 146 3.60 -4.88 13.37
C PRO A 146 3.92 -3.62 14.21
N SER A 147 4.46 -3.86 15.40
CA SER A 147 4.88 -2.86 16.37
C SER A 147 6.33 -3.11 16.78
N ARG A 148 7.23 -3.11 15.81
CA ARG A 148 8.64 -2.82 16.07
C ARG A 148 8.82 -1.35 15.74
N ASP A 149 9.52 -0.58 16.59
CA ASP A 149 9.86 0.83 16.33
C ASP A 149 10.38 0.93 14.89
N PRO A 150 9.55 1.37 13.93
CA PRO A 150 9.99 1.47 12.56
C PRO A 150 10.94 2.65 12.57
N GLU A 151 12.22 2.37 12.30
CA GLU A 151 13.22 3.42 12.17
C GLU A 151 12.75 4.40 11.11
N GLU A 152 13.09 5.67 11.32
CA GLU A 152 12.72 6.72 10.38
C GLU A 152 13.27 6.37 9.00
N SER A 153 12.44 6.51 7.96
CA SER A 153 12.85 6.19 6.59
C SER A 153 14.16 6.91 6.25
N ASN A 154 15.22 6.14 5.98
CA ASN A 154 16.52 6.68 5.59
C ASN A 154 16.45 7.44 4.26
N THR A 155 15.44 7.15 3.42
CA THR A 155 15.26 7.79 2.11
C THR A 155 14.48 9.11 2.22
N GLU A 156 13.57 9.21 3.20
CA GLU A 156 12.64 10.35 3.32
C GLU A 156 12.44 10.72 4.79
N VAL A 157 13.06 11.81 5.23
CA VAL A 157 12.91 12.36 6.59
C VAL A 157 11.54 13.04 6.73
N SER A 158 10.81 12.72 7.80
CA SER A 158 9.47 13.26 8.04
C SER A 158 9.51 14.33 9.14
N ILE A 159 9.09 15.55 8.80
CA ILE A 159 9.04 16.65 9.77
C ILE A 159 7.71 16.63 10.54
N ARG A 160 6.59 16.38 9.85
CA ARG A 160 5.24 16.37 10.44
C ARG A 160 4.47 15.08 10.26
N GLY A 161 4.81 14.28 9.25
CA GLY A 161 4.10 13.05 8.94
C GLY A 161 4.49 11.86 9.80
N PRO A 162 3.88 10.69 9.55
CA PRO A 162 4.29 9.41 10.13
C PRO A 162 5.79 9.17 9.93
N LYS A 163 6.43 8.60 10.96
CA LYS A 163 7.86 8.26 10.94
C LYS A 163 8.13 6.82 10.54
N ASP A 164 7.11 5.99 10.43
CA ASP A 164 7.29 4.59 10.10
C ASP A 164 7.73 4.43 8.65
N GLY A 165 8.90 3.81 8.44
CA GLY A 165 9.40 3.43 7.14
C GLY A 165 9.07 1.98 6.78
N PHE A 166 9.17 1.66 5.48
CA PHE A 166 9.29 0.28 5.03
C PHE A 166 10.61 -0.33 5.49
N ILE A 167 10.60 -1.65 5.64
CA ILE A 167 11.76 -2.47 6.02
C ILE A 167 12.02 -3.52 4.95
N GLU A 168 13.03 -4.35 5.13
CA GLU A 168 13.42 -5.35 4.14
C GLU A 168 12.42 -6.51 4.01
N GLU A 169 11.58 -6.74 5.01
CA GLU A 169 10.65 -7.87 5.04
C GLU A 169 9.31 -7.53 4.36
N ILE A 170 9.01 -8.19 3.24
CA ILE A 170 7.83 -7.90 2.42
C ILE A 170 6.50 -8.06 3.17
N SER A 171 6.35 -9.12 3.98
CA SER A 171 5.11 -9.42 4.69
C SER A 171 4.71 -8.28 5.64
N LYS A 172 5.69 -7.74 6.37
CA LYS A 172 5.49 -6.59 7.25
C LYS A 172 5.16 -5.31 6.47
N ASN A 173 5.77 -5.10 5.32
CA ASN A 173 5.47 -3.96 4.46
C ASN A 173 4.02 -4.01 3.95
N VAL A 174 3.52 -5.19 3.55
CA VAL A 174 2.11 -5.40 3.18
C VAL A 174 1.20 -5.08 4.36
N ALA A 175 1.54 -5.53 5.57
CA ALA A 175 0.79 -5.24 6.79
C ALA A 175 0.75 -3.74 7.12
N LEU A 176 1.85 -3.00 6.92
CA LEU A 176 1.90 -1.54 7.11
C LEU A 176 0.96 -0.78 6.16
N ILE A 177 0.81 -1.28 4.92
CA ILE A 177 -0.16 -0.76 3.94
C ILE A 177 -1.58 -1.13 4.35
N ARG A 178 -1.85 -2.40 4.66
CA ARG A 178 -3.17 -2.91 5.10
C ARG A 178 -3.70 -2.21 6.35
N LYS A 179 -2.83 -1.93 7.33
CA LYS A 179 -3.17 -1.21 8.57
C LYS A 179 -3.81 0.15 8.29
N ARG A 180 -3.37 0.82 7.21
CA ARG A 180 -3.86 2.12 6.74
C ARG A 180 -5.03 2.00 5.77
N LEU A 181 -5.00 1.01 4.87
CA LEU A 181 -6.03 0.77 3.87
C LEU A 181 -6.79 -0.53 4.15
N ARG A 182 -7.82 -0.41 5.00
CA ARG A 182 -8.64 -1.52 5.50
C ARG A 182 -9.81 -1.84 4.55
N SER A 183 -9.49 -2.21 3.32
CA SER A 183 -10.49 -2.54 2.31
C SER A 183 -10.20 -3.88 1.66
N HIS A 184 -11.23 -4.69 1.44
CA HIS A 184 -11.15 -5.92 0.65
C HIS A 184 -10.82 -5.64 -0.83
N ARG A 185 -11.00 -4.40 -1.30
CA ARG A 185 -10.66 -3.98 -2.66
C ARG A 185 -9.17 -3.72 -2.86
N LEU A 186 -8.39 -3.63 -1.79
CA LEU A 186 -6.93 -3.66 -1.89
C LEU A 186 -6.52 -5.10 -2.22
N VAL A 187 -6.04 -5.28 -3.45
CA VAL A 187 -5.55 -6.55 -3.97
C VAL A 187 -4.07 -6.69 -3.66
N TYR A 188 -3.66 -7.89 -3.28
CA TYR A 188 -2.26 -8.26 -3.11
C TYR A 188 -1.97 -9.51 -3.95
N GLU A 189 -1.08 -9.40 -4.93
CA GLU A 189 -0.66 -10.53 -5.77
C GLU A 189 0.80 -10.86 -5.47
N PRO A 190 1.09 -11.98 -4.78
CA PRO A 190 2.44 -12.44 -4.54
C PRO A 190 3.00 -13.20 -5.75
N PHE A 191 4.24 -12.91 -6.10
CA PHE A 191 5.04 -13.56 -7.12
C PHE A 191 6.36 -14.06 -6.51
N VAL A 192 6.94 -15.10 -7.10
CA VAL A 192 8.29 -15.55 -6.79
C VAL A 192 9.11 -15.43 -8.06
N ILE A 193 10.13 -14.59 -8.01
CA ILE A 193 10.92 -14.19 -9.17
C ILE A 193 12.40 -14.53 -8.93
N GLY A 194 13.06 -15.05 -9.97
CA GLY A 194 14.46 -15.44 -9.93
C GLY A 194 14.64 -16.95 -9.82
N THR A 195 15.38 -17.56 -10.74
CA THR A 195 15.61 -19.02 -10.77
C THR A 195 16.42 -19.51 -9.59
N ARG A 196 17.42 -18.73 -9.13
CA ARG A 196 18.27 -19.08 -7.98
C ARG A 196 17.89 -18.33 -6.71
N SER A 197 17.55 -17.04 -6.82
CA SER A 197 17.23 -16.23 -5.64
C SER A 197 15.84 -16.52 -5.06
N GLN A 198 14.88 -16.93 -5.90
CA GLN A 198 13.48 -17.15 -5.52
C GLN A 198 12.93 -16.00 -4.64
N THR A 199 13.17 -14.77 -5.08
CA THR A 199 12.83 -13.56 -4.33
C THR A 199 11.33 -13.32 -4.39
N LYS A 200 10.69 -13.05 -3.25
CA LYS A 200 9.27 -12.71 -3.20
C LYS A 200 9.06 -11.28 -3.70
N VAL A 201 8.08 -11.09 -4.57
CA VAL A 201 7.67 -9.80 -5.12
C VAL A 201 6.17 -9.67 -4.98
N GLY A 202 5.70 -8.54 -4.48
CA GLY A 202 4.28 -8.30 -4.23
C GLY A 202 3.76 -7.16 -5.08
N LEU A 203 2.74 -7.40 -5.90
CA LEU A 203 2.00 -6.35 -6.59
C LEU A 203 0.76 -5.97 -5.77
N LEU A 204 0.62 -4.69 -5.44
CA LEU A 204 -0.53 -4.14 -4.73
C LEU A 204 -1.23 -3.09 -5.58
N TYR A 205 -2.56 -3.13 -5.62
CA TYR A 205 -3.39 -2.13 -6.29
C TYR A 205 -4.81 -2.14 -5.73
N VAL A 206 -5.58 -1.08 -5.98
CA VAL A 206 -7.00 -1.01 -5.58
C VAL A 206 -7.87 -1.31 -6.80
N ASP A 207 -8.65 -2.38 -6.73
CA ASP A 207 -9.37 -2.96 -7.88
C ASP A 207 -10.36 -1.99 -8.55
N ASP A 208 -11.01 -1.12 -7.78
CA ASP A 208 -12.03 -0.17 -8.27
C ASP A 208 -11.45 1.17 -8.77
N ILE A 209 -10.17 1.46 -8.50
CA ILE A 209 -9.51 2.72 -8.86
C ILE A 209 -8.43 2.51 -9.92
N ALA A 210 -7.70 1.39 -9.84
CA ALA A 210 -6.59 1.11 -10.73
C ALA A 210 -7.04 0.82 -12.16
N ASN A 211 -6.25 1.26 -13.14
CA ASN A 211 -6.51 0.92 -14.54
C ASN A 211 -6.12 -0.54 -14.80
N THR A 212 -7.11 -1.40 -15.04
CA THR A 212 -6.92 -2.84 -15.26
C THR A 212 -5.98 -3.16 -16.42
N THR A 213 -5.95 -2.35 -17.49
CA THR A 213 -5.05 -2.63 -18.62
C THR A 213 -3.58 -2.48 -18.22
N ILE A 214 -3.27 -1.51 -17.36
CA ILE A 214 -1.92 -1.29 -16.85
C ILE A 214 -1.53 -2.41 -15.88
N ILE A 215 -2.46 -2.82 -15.00
CA ILE A 215 -2.24 -3.92 -14.06
C ILE A 215 -1.97 -5.23 -14.80
N ASP A 216 -2.76 -5.55 -15.83
CA ASP A 216 -2.60 -6.77 -16.61
C ASP A 216 -1.27 -6.80 -17.36
N GLU A 217 -0.84 -5.66 -17.90
CA GLU A 217 0.46 -5.52 -18.54
C GLU A 217 1.61 -5.74 -17.54
N VAL A 218 1.55 -5.10 -16.37
CA VAL A 218 2.53 -5.28 -15.30
C VAL A 218 2.59 -6.72 -14.82
N ARG A 219 1.42 -7.35 -14.60
CA ARG A 219 1.31 -8.77 -14.24
C ARG A 219 1.97 -9.66 -15.29
N SER A 220 1.66 -9.44 -16.56
CA SER A 220 2.27 -10.20 -17.66
C SER A 220 3.78 -10.04 -17.71
N ARG A 221 4.29 -8.82 -17.52
CA ARG A 221 5.74 -8.53 -17.51
C ARG A 221 6.44 -9.24 -16.35
N LEU A 222 5.89 -9.15 -15.14
CA LEU A 222 6.41 -9.84 -13.94
C LEU A 222 6.46 -11.36 -14.12
N LEU A 223 5.43 -11.96 -14.73
CA LEU A 223 5.38 -13.41 -15.01
C LEU A 223 6.35 -13.85 -16.12
N SER A 224 6.60 -12.98 -17.10
CA SER A 224 7.54 -13.27 -18.20
C SER A 224 9.02 -13.13 -17.78
N LEU A 225 9.27 -12.62 -16.58
CA LEU A 225 10.60 -12.26 -16.13
C LEU A 225 11.44 -13.50 -15.78
N TYR A 226 12.43 -13.80 -16.62
CA TYR A 226 13.36 -14.91 -16.40
C TYR A 226 14.78 -14.39 -16.15
N ILE A 227 15.15 -14.29 -14.87
CA ILE A 227 16.49 -13.86 -14.42
C ILE A 227 17.03 -14.82 -13.35
N ASP A 228 18.35 -14.89 -13.20
CA ASP A 228 18.98 -15.77 -12.21
C ASP A 228 18.74 -15.32 -10.76
N SER A 229 18.81 -14.01 -10.50
CA SER A 229 18.66 -13.43 -9.17
C SER A 229 18.10 -12.01 -9.25
N VAL A 230 17.13 -11.68 -8.41
CA VAL A 230 16.70 -10.30 -8.15
C VAL A 230 17.50 -9.77 -6.98
N THR A 231 18.31 -8.72 -7.20
CA THR A 231 19.14 -8.12 -6.15
C THR A 231 18.69 -6.72 -5.73
N SER A 232 17.88 -6.04 -6.56
CA SER A 232 17.42 -4.69 -6.27
C SER A 232 16.07 -4.38 -6.93
N THR A 233 15.33 -3.44 -6.34
CA THR A 233 14.07 -2.93 -6.91
C THR A 233 14.28 -2.30 -8.29
N ASN A 234 15.44 -1.68 -8.54
CA ASN A 234 15.78 -1.08 -9.83
C ASN A 234 15.82 -2.10 -10.98
N GLN A 235 16.24 -3.34 -10.72
CA GLN A 235 16.20 -4.37 -11.77
C GLN A 235 14.76 -4.64 -12.22
N ILE A 236 13.84 -4.71 -11.25
CA ILE A 236 12.42 -4.87 -11.55
C ILE A 236 11.90 -3.65 -12.30
N GLU A 237 12.28 -2.43 -11.89
CA GLU A 237 11.94 -1.21 -12.64
C GLU A 237 12.38 -1.25 -14.11
N GLU A 238 13.65 -1.59 -14.37
CA GLU A 238 14.21 -1.66 -15.73
C GLU A 238 13.43 -2.64 -16.60
N TRP A 239 13.05 -3.80 -16.06
CA TRP A 239 12.28 -4.80 -16.77
C TRP A 239 10.81 -4.42 -16.99
N LEU A 240 10.20 -3.73 -16.04
CA LEU A 240 8.86 -3.20 -16.24
C LEU A 240 8.85 -2.06 -17.25
N SER A 241 9.96 -1.32 -17.39
CA SER A 241 10.06 -0.21 -18.35
C SER A 241 10.04 -0.71 -19.79
N ASP A 242 9.18 -0.14 -20.62
CA ASP A 242 9.03 -0.52 -22.03
C ASP A 242 10.13 0.09 -22.93
N THR A 243 10.69 1.21 -22.48
CA THR A 243 11.61 2.04 -23.25
C THR A 243 12.99 2.06 -22.61
N ARG A 244 13.98 1.49 -23.31
CA ARG A 244 15.40 1.59 -22.96
C ARG A 244 15.91 3.04 -22.82
N PHE A 245 15.17 4.02 -23.34
CA PHE A 245 15.52 5.43 -23.33
C PHE A 245 14.33 6.31 -22.90
N SER A 246 13.78 6.06 -21.71
CA SER A 246 12.82 7.02 -21.13
C SER A 246 13.56 8.26 -20.62
N LEU A 247 13.17 9.44 -21.11
CA LEU A 247 13.69 10.72 -20.61
C LEU A 247 13.10 11.12 -19.25
N PHE A 248 11.97 10.51 -18.88
CA PHE A 248 11.31 10.74 -17.59
C PHE A 248 11.20 9.43 -16.82
N PRO A 249 11.37 9.47 -15.49
CA PRO A 249 11.18 8.28 -14.67
C PRO A 249 9.71 7.84 -14.76
N MET A 250 9.51 6.59 -15.20
CA MET A 250 8.20 5.96 -15.34
C MET A 250 7.67 5.42 -14.01
N PHE A 251 8.52 5.38 -12.99
CA PHE A 251 8.20 4.92 -11.65
C PHE A 251 8.72 5.92 -10.61
N GLY A 252 8.12 5.90 -9.43
CA GLY A 252 8.63 6.57 -8.25
C GLY A 252 9.04 5.57 -7.19
N TYR A 253 9.87 6.02 -6.26
CA TYR A 253 10.31 5.23 -5.11
C TYR A 253 9.86 5.90 -3.83
N THR A 254 9.48 5.09 -2.83
CA THR A 254 9.26 5.61 -1.49
C THR A 254 9.66 4.62 -0.43
N GLY A 255 10.29 5.12 0.62
CA GLY A 255 10.48 4.37 1.87
C GLY A 255 9.27 4.50 2.82
N ARG A 256 8.21 5.19 2.41
CA ARG A 256 7.12 5.62 3.28
C ARG A 256 5.78 4.91 2.96
N PRO A 257 5.21 4.15 3.91
CA PRO A 257 3.95 3.44 3.73
C PRO A 257 2.74 4.36 3.63
N ASP A 258 2.77 5.55 4.22
CA ASP A 258 1.70 6.55 4.08
C ASP A 258 1.62 7.13 2.66
N PHE A 259 2.78 7.43 2.05
CA PHE A 259 2.82 7.90 0.66
C PHE A 259 2.46 6.80 -0.35
N ALA A 260 2.86 5.56 -0.07
CA ALA A 260 2.41 4.39 -0.81
C ALA A 260 0.87 4.27 -0.81
N VAL A 261 0.23 4.32 0.35
CA VAL A 261 -1.24 4.24 0.45
C VAL A 261 -1.94 5.37 -0.30
N ASN A 262 -1.43 6.61 -0.19
CA ASN A 262 -1.99 7.71 -0.98
C ASN A 262 -1.83 7.47 -2.49
N SER A 263 -0.70 6.90 -2.91
CA SER A 263 -0.49 6.57 -4.32
C SER A 263 -1.47 5.51 -4.82
N LEU A 264 -1.73 4.46 -4.03
CA LEU A 264 -2.76 3.44 -4.30
C LEU A 264 -4.16 4.06 -4.46
N LEU A 265 -4.53 4.98 -3.56
CA LEU A 265 -5.81 5.69 -3.61
C LEU A 265 -5.95 6.62 -4.84
N ASN A 266 -4.83 7.02 -5.44
CA ASN A 266 -4.82 7.78 -6.69
C ASN A 266 -4.79 6.88 -7.94
N GLY A 267 -5.07 5.58 -7.81
CA GLY A 267 -5.17 4.62 -8.93
C GLY A 267 -3.82 4.10 -9.43
N ARG A 268 -2.74 4.27 -8.65
CA ARG A 268 -1.42 3.70 -8.95
C ARG A 268 -1.29 2.31 -8.35
N PHE A 269 -0.41 1.50 -8.91
CA PHE A 269 0.02 0.24 -8.32
C PHE A 269 1.34 0.40 -7.59
N ILE A 270 1.62 -0.55 -6.72
CA ILE A 270 2.83 -0.63 -5.93
C ILE A 270 3.45 -2.00 -6.10
N ILE A 271 4.78 -2.04 -6.21
CA ILE A 271 5.56 -3.26 -6.19
C ILE A 271 6.47 -3.23 -4.97
N LEU A 272 6.36 -4.26 -4.15
CA LEU A 272 7.24 -4.53 -3.02
C LEU A 272 8.17 -5.69 -3.38
N VAL A 273 9.43 -5.57 -3.00
CA VAL A 273 10.46 -6.59 -3.27
C VAL A 273 11.05 -7.01 -1.93
N ASP A 274 11.08 -8.31 -1.68
CA ASP A 274 11.67 -8.85 -0.47
C ASP A 274 13.18 -8.59 -0.43
N GLY A 275 13.67 -8.05 0.67
CA GLY A 275 15.04 -7.56 0.84
C GLY A 275 15.23 -6.06 0.58
N ALA A 276 14.21 -5.34 0.10
CA ALA A 276 14.32 -3.90 -0.19
C ALA A 276 13.44 -3.05 0.76
N PRO A 277 14.00 -2.02 1.43
CA PRO A 277 13.25 -1.14 2.33
C PRO A 277 12.50 -0.02 1.58
N THR A 278 12.24 -0.19 0.29
CA THR A 278 11.55 0.79 -0.55
C THR A 278 10.49 0.13 -1.42
N ALA A 279 9.40 0.85 -1.66
CA ALA A 279 8.33 0.47 -2.55
C ALA A 279 8.47 1.19 -3.90
N LEU A 280 8.28 0.46 -4.98
CA LEU A 280 8.19 1.00 -6.34
C LEU A 280 6.74 1.38 -6.63
N ILE A 281 6.51 2.60 -7.13
CA ILE A 281 5.17 3.14 -7.43
C ILE A 281 5.06 3.42 -8.92
N GLY A 282 4.00 2.92 -9.57
CA GLY A 282 3.72 3.18 -10.98
C GLY A 282 2.23 3.30 -11.28
N PRO A 283 1.82 3.89 -12.41
CA PRO A 283 2.66 4.62 -13.36
C PRO A 283 3.02 6.03 -12.85
N GLY A 284 4.25 6.44 -13.14
CA GLY A 284 4.76 7.78 -12.93
C GLY A 284 4.20 8.76 -13.95
N ASN A 285 3.94 9.99 -13.52
CA ASN A 285 3.61 11.13 -14.38
C ASN A 285 4.24 12.41 -13.82
N LEU A 286 4.30 13.48 -14.61
CA LEU A 286 4.97 14.72 -14.19
C LEU A 286 4.41 15.28 -12.87
N THR A 287 3.09 15.28 -12.68
CA THR A 287 2.44 15.75 -11.45
C THR A 287 2.80 14.90 -10.24
N PHE A 288 2.95 13.58 -10.43
CA PHE A 288 3.37 12.65 -9.40
C PHE A 288 4.84 12.84 -9.01
N LEU A 289 5.71 13.05 -10.00
CA LEU A 289 7.14 13.33 -9.75
C LEU A 289 7.36 14.66 -9.04
N LEU A 290 6.45 15.63 -9.24
CA LEU A 290 6.40 16.88 -8.51
C LEU A 290 5.62 16.79 -7.19
N ASN A 291 5.23 15.59 -6.75
CA ASN A 291 4.56 15.36 -5.48
C ASN A 291 5.55 14.78 -4.46
N THR A 292 5.35 15.08 -3.17
CA THR A 292 6.18 14.55 -2.09
C THR A 292 5.29 14.05 -0.96
N SER A 293 5.79 13.11 -0.15
CA SER A 293 5.10 12.57 1.02
C SER A 293 4.65 13.64 2.02
N GLU A 294 5.48 14.67 2.23
CA GLU A 294 5.16 15.81 3.11
C GLU A 294 4.06 16.75 2.58
N ASP A 295 3.79 16.76 1.27
CA ASP A 295 2.74 17.62 0.70
C ASP A 295 1.37 17.30 1.32
N ASN A 296 1.15 16.06 1.76
CA ASN A 296 -0.13 15.64 2.35
C ASN A 296 -0.32 16.13 3.79
N ASN A 297 0.77 16.46 4.48
CA ASN A 297 0.77 16.82 5.90
C ASN A 297 0.89 18.35 6.13
N THR A 298 0.93 19.12 5.04
CA THR A 298 1.07 20.57 5.07
C THR A 298 -0.18 21.26 4.54
N PHE A 299 -0.34 22.53 4.91
CA PHE A 299 -1.52 23.30 4.53
C PHE A 299 -1.55 23.53 3.00
N PHE A 300 -2.72 23.34 2.38
CA PHE A 300 -2.84 23.28 0.92
C PHE A 300 -2.27 24.50 0.17
N LEU A 301 -2.37 25.73 0.70
CA LEU A 301 -1.79 26.91 0.05
C LEU A 301 -0.26 26.83 -0.03
N PHE A 302 0.37 26.29 1.02
CA PHE A 302 1.81 26.10 1.04
C PHE A 302 2.23 25.01 0.04
N VAL A 303 1.47 23.91 -0.04
CA VAL A 303 1.69 22.82 -1.00
C VAL A 303 1.61 23.33 -2.44
N VAL A 304 0.57 24.08 -2.78
CA VAL A 304 0.40 24.65 -4.13
C VAL A 304 1.56 25.57 -4.46
N PHE A 305 1.98 26.42 -3.52
CA PHE A 305 3.14 27.30 -3.71
C PHE A 305 4.44 26.51 -3.90
N GLN A 306 4.70 25.49 -3.09
CA GLN A 306 5.87 24.62 -3.22
C GLN A 306 5.87 23.84 -4.54
N ARG A 307 4.73 23.34 -4.99
CA ARG A 307 4.59 22.68 -6.30
C ARG A 307 4.86 23.64 -7.45
N LEU A 308 4.39 24.89 -7.35
CA LEU A 308 4.71 25.93 -8.33
C LEU A 308 6.21 26.24 -8.35
N LEU A 309 6.85 26.38 -7.18
CA LEU A 309 8.29 26.58 -7.08
C LEU A 309 9.08 25.41 -7.68
N ARG A 310 8.66 24.17 -7.46
CA ARG A 310 9.28 23.00 -8.10
C ARG A 310 9.09 23.02 -9.61
N LEU A 311 7.91 23.34 -10.11
CA LEU A 311 7.65 23.45 -11.55
C LEU A 311 8.51 24.53 -12.21
N VAL A 312 8.59 25.72 -11.60
CA VAL A 312 9.42 26.84 -12.08
C VAL A 312 10.89 26.46 -11.98
N GLY A 313 11.33 25.87 -10.86
CA GLY A 313 12.70 25.42 -10.64
C GLY A 313 13.14 24.37 -11.67
N THR A 314 12.31 23.36 -11.94
CA THR A 314 12.55 22.37 -12.99
C THR A 314 12.61 23.03 -14.37
N SER A 315 11.72 23.97 -14.66
CA SER A 315 11.74 24.70 -15.94
C SER A 315 13.03 25.51 -16.10
N VAL A 316 13.45 26.24 -15.07
CA VAL A 316 14.71 27.00 -15.07
C VAL A 316 15.90 26.05 -15.21
N ALA A 317 15.95 24.94 -14.49
CA ALA A 317 17.04 23.98 -14.58
C ALA A 317 17.21 23.41 -16.01
N ILE A 318 16.10 23.12 -16.71
CA ILE A 318 16.11 22.60 -18.08
C ILE A 318 16.51 23.70 -19.09
N TYR A 319 15.93 24.89 -18.99
CA TYR A 319 16.07 25.93 -20.01
C TYR A 319 17.25 26.88 -19.79
N LEU A 320 17.70 27.10 -18.55
CA LEU A 320 18.69 28.12 -18.22
C LEU A 320 20.06 27.88 -18.90
N PRO A 321 20.63 26.66 -18.92
CA PRO A 321 21.90 26.42 -19.61
C PRO A 321 21.82 26.74 -21.10
N GLY A 322 20.76 26.28 -21.76
CA GLY A 322 20.52 26.54 -23.19
C GLY A 322 20.26 28.03 -23.48
N ALA A 323 19.47 28.70 -22.64
CA ALA A 323 19.20 30.13 -22.76
C ALA A 323 20.47 30.97 -22.59
N TRP A 324 21.36 30.59 -21.66
CA TRP A 324 22.64 31.24 -21.45
C TRP A 324 23.56 31.12 -22.68
N VAL A 325 23.66 29.92 -23.25
CA VAL A 325 24.43 29.69 -24.49
C VAL A 325 23.84 30.50 -25.65
N ALA A 326 22.52 30.50 -25.81
CA ALA A 326 21.83 31.24 -26.85
C ALA A 326 22.10 32.75 -26.79
N LEU A 327 22.05 33.32 -25.58
CA LEU A 327 22.26 34.75 -25.36
C LEU A 327 23.72 35.15 -25.59
N THR A 328 24.67 34.38 -25.05
CA THR A 328 26.09 34.73 -25.10
C THR A 328 26.76 34.44 -26.44
N SER A 329 26.29 33.41 -27.17
CA SER A 329 26.93 32.98 -28.43
C SER A 329 26.24 33.50 -29.69
N PHE A 330 24.91 33.70 -29.65
CA PHE A 330 24.13 34.07 -30.84
C PHE A 330 23.49 35.46 -30.77
N HIS A 331 23.19 35.96 -29.57
CA HIS A 331 22.54 37.27 -29.39
C HIS A 331 23.26 38.16 -28.36
N PRO A 332 24.59 38.35 -28.46
CA PRO A 332 25.35 39.13 -27.48
C PRO A 332 24.89 40.60 -27.41
N ASP A 333 24.30 41.13 -28.48
CA ASP A 333 23.79 42.50 -28.57
C ASP A 333 22.61 42.78 -27.62
N GLN A 334 21.96 41.73 -27.10
CA GLN A 334 20.88 41.86 -26.13
C GLN A 334 21.39 42.10 -24.70
N LEU A 335 22.69 41.92 -24.45
CA LEU A 335 23.30 42.16 -23.16
C LEU A 335 23.71 43.63 -23.01
N PRO A 336 23.48 44.27 -21.85
CA PRO A 336 24.02 45.59 -21.57
C PRO A 336 25.54 45.60 -21.76
N PHE A 337 26.06 46.64 -22.42
CA PHE A 337 27.46 46.72 -22.80
C PHE A 337 28.43 46.53 -21.62
N THR A 338 28.08 47.08 -20.45
CA THR A 338 28.87 46.93 -19.22
C THR A 338 29.00 45.47 -18.80
N LEU A 339 27.94 44.68 -18.91
CA LEU A 339 27.91 43.27 -18.53
C LEU A 339 28.63 42.41 -19.57
N LEU A 340 28.45 42.70 -20.86
CA LEU A 340 29.18 42.05 -21.94
C LEU A 340 30.69 42.27 -21.83
N ALA A 341 31.13 43.49 -21.54
CA ALA A 341 32.54 43.81 -21.35
C ALA A 341 33.15 43.00 -20.20
N THR A 342 32.46 42.89 -19.06
CA THR A 342 32.91 42.06 -17.93
C THR A 342 32.99 40.59 -18.29
N LEU A 343 32.06 40.08 -19.10
CA LEU A 343 32.03 38.67 -19.52
C LEU A 343 33.16 38.33 -20.51
N ILE A 344 33.48 39.23 -21.43
CA ILE A 344 34.61 39.04 -22.36
C ILE A 344 35.93 39.04 -21.59
N LEU A 345 36.10 39.96 -20.64
CA LEU A 345 37.30 40.05 -19.81
C LEU A 345 37.46 38.81 -18.90
N SER A 346 36.39 38.34 -18.27
CA SER A 346 36.45 37.16 -17.40
C SER A 346 36.73 35.86 -18.14
N ARG A 347 36.45 35.82 -19.45
CA ARG A 347 36.70 34.67 -20.32
C ARG A 347 38.03 34.74 -21.07
N GLN A 348 38.85 35.76 -20.85
CA GLN A 348 40.18 35.82 -21.46
C GLN A 348 41.03 34.62 -21.00
N GLY A 349 41.58 33.89 -21.97
CA GLY A 349 42.42 32.71 -21.73
C GLY A 349 41.67 31.39 -21.63
N VAL A 350 40.33 31.37 -21.74
CA VAL A 350 39.55 30.12 -21.82
C VAL A 350 39.57 29.60 -23.27
N PRO A 351 40.13 28.40 -23.53
CA PRO A 351 40.29 27.89 -24.90
C PRO A 351 39.02 27.26 -25.48
N LEU A 352 38.00 27.00 -24.65
CA LEU A 352 36.78 26.31 -25.08
C LEU A 352 35.68 27.31 -25.47
N PRO A 353 34.93 27.04 -26.56
CA PRO A 353 33.73 27.82 -26.89
C PRO A 353 32.63 27.58 -25.85
N VAL A 354 31.77 28.58 -25.63
CA VAL A 354 30.72 28.58 -24.59
C VAL A 354 29.83 27.32 -24.61
N PRO A 355 29.35 26.83 -25.77
CA PRO A 355 28.51 25.63 -25.80
C PRO A 355 29.25 24.39 -25.28
N LEU A 356 30.51 24.21 -25.68
CA LEU A 356 31.31 23.05 -25.29
C LEU A 356 31.66 23.09 -23.80
N GLU A 357 32.02 24.26 -23.29
CA GLU A 357 32.25 24.48 -21.86
C GLU A 357 31.00 24.12 -21.05
N MET A 358 29.80 24.53 -21.48
CA MET A 358 28.55 24.20 -20.80
C MET A 358 28.25 22.70 -20.78
N PHE A 359 28.51 21.97 -21.87
CA PHE A 359 28.39 20.51 -21.86
C PHE A 359 29.36 19.86 -20.87
N VAL A 360 30.63 20.29 -20.85
CA VAL A 360 31.63 19.79 -19.91
C VAL A 360 31.21 20.09 -18.47
N MET A 361 30.71 21.30 -18.20
CA MET A 361 30.23 21.69 -16.88
C MET A 361 29.03 20.86 -16.43
N MET A 362 28.06 20.58 -17.32
CA MET A 362 26.93 19.70 -16.99
C MET A 362 27.37 18.26 -16.69
N ILE A 363 28.32 17.72 -17.46
CA ILE A 363 28.90 16.40 -17.18
C ILE A 363 29.60 16.39 -15.83
N LEU A 364 30.42 17.41 -15.54
CA LEU A 364 31.11 17.53 -14.25
C LEU A 364 30.12 17.62 -13.08
N PHE A 365 29.02 18.36 -13.22
CA PHE A 365 28.00 18.40 -12.18
C PHE A 365 27.36 17.05 -11.89
N GLU A 366 27.11 16.23 -12.90
CA GLU A 366 26.57 14.89 -12.67
C GLU A 366 27.62 13.93 -12.10
N VAL A 367 28.91 14.11 -12.42
CA VAL A 367 30.02 13.30 -11.86
C VAL A 367 30.29 13.64 -10.39
N PHE A 368 30.05 14.88 -9.97
CA PHE A 368 30.28 15.33 -8.58
C PHE A 368 29.06 15.15 -7.66
N LYS A 369 27.94 14.70 -8.21
CA LYS A 369 26.70 14.41 -7.50
C LYS A 369 26.82 13.08 -6.77
#